data_AF-A0AB74ILL7-F1
#
_entry.id   AF-A0AB74ILL7-F1
#
_cell.length_a   1.000
_cell.length_b   1.000
_cell.length_c   1.000
_cell.angle_alpha   90.00
_cell.angle_beta   90.00
_cell.angle_gamma   90.00
#
_symmetry.space_group_name_H-M   'P 1'
#
loop_
_entity.id
_entity.type
_entity.pdbx_description
1 polymer ?
#
loop_
_entity_poly.entity_id
_entity_poly.type
_entity_poly.pdbx_seq_one_letter_code
_entity_poly.pdbx_strand_id
1 'polypeptide(L)'
;MSIATRGIELRNRAAEELWARGAFAFNTANYRDGMFIQKTNDLMYEFWRNKVCARIQDQAKKDLVEPEKPPHPLGTKRPSLEQDYYECLDEDNVHLVDLKNNGIKRSVAEGVETEDGIVHKFDTVVLATGYDAITGSFTGMGLKERQGVDLREKWKEGVKTHLGMTAPSLPNMFMVYSPQEVQGDLVADMIKKMHDEGIETIEARPEATEKWAADIQEMNEQTLFPLTNS
;
A
#
# COMPACT_ATOMS: atom_id res chain seq x y z
N MET A 1 -35.97 16.29 -15.86
CA MET A 1 -34.57 15.84 -15.64
C MET A 1 -34.47 14.37 -16.04
N SER A 2 -33.51 13.98 -16.87
CA SER A 2 -33.39 12.58 -17.31
C SER A 2 -32.91 11.68 -16.16
N ILE A 3 -33.22 10.37 -16.21
CA ILE A 3 -32.74 9.38 -15.23
C ILE A 3 -31.20 9.41 -15.14
N ALA A 4 -30.51 9.57 -16.28
CA ALA A 4 -29.06 9.66 -16.33
C ALA A 4 -28.52 10.89 -15.59
N THR A 5 -29.16 12.06 -15.75
CA THR A 5 -28.75 13.30 -15.08
C THR A 5 -28.91 13.18 -13.56
N ARG A 6 -29.99 12.55 -13.10
CA ARG A 6 -30.22 12.31 -11.66
C ARG A 6 -29.19 11.33 -11.07
N GLY A 7 -28.77 10.33 -11.84
CA GLY A 7 -27.74 9.38 -11.40
C GLY A 7 -26.37 10.04 -11.17
N ILE A 8 -25.96 10.95 -12.08
CA ILE A 8 -24.72 11.72 -11.95
C ILE A 8 -24.76 12.62 -10.70
N GLU A 9 -25.86 13.32 -10.48
CA GLU A 9 -26.03 14.22 -9.34
C GLU A 9 -25.95 13.48 -8.00
N LEU A 10 -26.61 12.32 -7.89
CA LEU A 10 -26.57 11.50 -6.67
C LEU A 10 -25.16 10.99 -6.37
N ARG A 11 -24.42 10.57 -7.40
CA ARG A 11 -23.03 10.12 -7.27
C ARG A 11 -22.13 11.24 -6.77
N ASN A 12 -22.22 12.42 -7.40
CA ASN A 12 -21.41 13.57 -7.01
C ASN A 12 -21.71 14.00 -5.57
N ARG A 13 -22.99 13.99 -5.17
CA ARG A 13 -23.38 14.31 -3.78
C ARG A 13 -22.80 13.31 -2.77
N ALA A 14 -22.86 12.01 -3.06
CA ALA A 14 -22.29 10.99 -2.19
C ALA A 14 -20.76 11.11 -2.09
N ALA A 15 -20.09 11.38 -3.22
CA ALA A 15 -18.64 11.61 -3.25
C ALA A 15 -18.23 12.85 -2.44
N GLU A 16 -18.98 13.96 -2.54
CA GLU A 16 -18.77 15.16 -1.73
C GLU A 16 -18.95 14.93 -0.24
N GLU A 17 -19.97 14.13 0.16
CA GLU A 17 -20.18 13.76 1.56
C GLU A 17 -18.98 12.98 2.13
N LEU A 18 -18.49 11.99 1.38
CA LEU A 18 -17.31 11.21 1.77
C LEU A 18 -16.04 12.04 1.79
N TRP A 19 -15.88 12.97 0.84
CA TRP A 19 -14.76 13.91 0.79
C TRP A 19 -14.76 14.83 2.00
N ALA A 20 -15.91 15.43 2.34
CA ALA A 20 -16.06 16.32 3.49
C ALA A 20 -15.85 15.61 4.83
N ARG A 21 -16.17 14.30 4.91
CA ARG A 21 -15.89 13.49 6.09
C ARG A 21 -14.38 13.27 6.33
N GLY A 22 -13.57 13.34 5.27
CA GLY A 22 -12.12 13.24 5.34
C GLY A 22 -11.61 11.85 5.74
N ALA A 23 -10.32 11.80 6.10
CA ALA A 23 -9.59 10.57 6.41
C ALA A 23 -9.76 9.51 5.29
N PHE A 24 -10.00 8.26 5.66
CA PHE A 24 -10.16 7.17 4.69
C PHE A 24 -11.57 7.04 4.12
N ALA A 25 -12.52 7.90 4.48
CA ALA A 25 -13.93 7.74 4.11
C ALA A 25 -14.13 7.63 2.59
N PHE A 26 -13.47 8.49 1.80
CA PHE A 26 -13.55 8.46 0.35
C PHE A 26 -13.01 7.16 -0.28
N ASN A 27 -12.05 6.51 0.37
CA ASN A 27 -11.41 5.30 -0.12
C ASN A 27 -12.15 4.04 0.36
N THR A 28 -12.50 3.95 1.65
CA THR A 28 -12.99 2.71 2.27
C THR A 28 -14.50 2.65 2.48
N ALA A 29 -15.19 3.80 2.43
CA ALA A 29 -16.65 3.89 2.63
C ALA A 29 -17.40 4.29 1.34
N ASN A 30 -16.73 4.17 0.19
CA ASN A 30 -17.31 4.45 -1.13
C ASN A 30 -18.12 3.25 -1.64
N TYR A 31 -18.51 3.29 -2.93
CA TYR A 31 -19.18 2.17 -3.59
C TYR A 31 -18.41 0.85 -3.41
N ARG A 32 -19.14 -0.19 -3.01
CA ARG A 32 -18.57 -1.51 -2.67
C ARG A 32 -17.83 -2.17 -3.83
N ASP A 33 -18.23 -1.87 -5.06
CA ASP A 33 -17.65 -2.38 -6.30
C ASP A 33 -16.49 -1.53 -6.82
N GLY A 34 -16.15 -0.40 -6.18
CA GLY A 34 -15.07 0.50 -6.59
C GLY A 34 -13.68 -0.15 -6.63
N MET A 35 -13.48 -1.23 -5.87
CA MET A 35 -12.23 -2.02 -5.86
C MET A 35 -12.28 -3.27 -6.75
N PHE A 36 -13.41 -3.52 -7.43
CA PHE A 36 -13.66 -4.74 -8.20
C PHE A 36 -13.99 -4.43 -9.67
N ILE A 37 -14.56 -3.26 -9.97
CA ILE A 37 -14.98 -2.86 -11.30
C ILE A 37 -14.23 -1.60 -11.73
N GLN A 38 -13.41 -1.72 -12.77
CA GLN A 38 -12.58 -0.62 -13.30
C GLN A 38 -13.40 0.65 -13.58
N LYS A 39 -14.56 0.51 -14.23
CA LYS A 39 -15.43 1.64 -14.55
C LYS A 39 -15.91 2.40 -13.31
N THR A 40 -16.19 1.70 -12.21
CA THR A 40 -16.59 2.34 -10.94
C THR A 40 -15.38 3.04 -10.32
N ASN A 41 -14.21 2.40 -10.36
CA ASN A 41 -12.95 3.00 -9.90
C ASN A 41 -12.58 4.27 -10.68
N ASP A 42 -12.74 4.26 -12.00
CA ASP A 42 -12.48 5.40 -12.88
C ASP A 42 -13.33 6.63 -12.49
N LEU A 43 -14.60 6.41 -12.12
CA LEU A 43 -15.48 7.48 -11.63
C LEU A 43 -15.03 8.05 -10.28
N MET A 44 -14.49 7.20 -9.40
CA MET A 44 -13.92 7.63 -8.12
C MET A 44 -12.63 8.44 -8.35
N TYR A 45 -11.77 7.97 -9.25
CA TYR A 45 -10.56 8.66 -9.66
C TYR A 45 -10.86 10.03 -10.29
N GLU A 46 -11.82 10.09 -11.22
CA GLU A 46 -12.25 11.33 -11.87
C GLU A 46 -12.70 12.37 -10.84
N PHE A 47 -13.52 11.97 -9.87
CA PHE A 47 -13.95 12.86 -8.79
C PHE A 47 -12.75 13.37 -7.97
N TRP A 48 -11.88 12.46 -7.50
CA TRP A 48 -10.71 12.81 -6.72
C TRP A 48 -9.78 13.75 -7.48
N ARG A 49 -9.45 13.42 -8.73
CA ARG A 49 -8.62 14.25 -9.63
C ARG A 49 -9.21 15.65 -9.76
N ASN A 50 -10.52 15.77 -9.97
CA ASN A 50 -11.16 17.09 -10.08
C ASN A 50 -11.03 17.91 -8.79
N LYS A 51 -11.11 17.29 -7.61
CA LYS A 51 -10.93 17.97 -6.31
C LYS A 51 -9.48 18.43 -6.12
N VAL A 52 -8.51 17.61 -6.52
CA VAL A 52 -7.09 17.93 -6.41
C VAL A 52 -6.67 18.99 -7.43
N CYS A 53 -7.00 18.82 -8.72
CA CYS A 53 -6.64 19.77 -9.77
C CYS A 53 -7.22 21.18 -9.56
N ALA A 54 -8.30 21.31 -8.78
CA ALA A 54 -8.87 22.60 -8.40
C ALA A 54 -8.01 23.37 -7.37
N ARG A 55 -7.09 22.69 -6.68
CA ARG A 55 -6.23 23.25 -5.63
C ARG A 55 -4.88 23.72 -6.15
N ILE A 56 -4.38 23.08 -7.22
CA ILE A 56 -3.13 23.45 -7.89
C ILE A 56 -3.44 24.56 -8.91
N GLN A 57 -2.53 25.50 -9.15
CA GLN A 57 -2.65 26.56 -10.16
C GLN A 57 -1.81 26.25 -11.39
N ASP A 58 -0.56 25.81 -11.19
CA ASP A 58 0.37 25.48 -12.27
C ASP A 58 -0.09 24.22 -13.05
N GLN A 59 -0.33 24.38 -14.36
CA GLN A 59 -0.80 23.29 -15.20
C GLN A 59 0.23 22.16 -15.36
N ALA A 60 1.54 22.48 -15.43
CA ALA A 60 2.57 21.47 -15.55
C ALA A 60 2.66 20.61 -14.27
N LYS A 61 2.48 21.23 -13.10
CA LYS A 61 2.41 20.51 -11.82
C LYS A 61 1.16 19.63 -11.74
N LYS A 62 -0.01 20.11 -12.21
CA LYS A 62 -1.24 19.28 -12.31
C LYS A 62 -1.03 18.03 -13.15
N ASP A 63 -0.45 18.18 -14.33
CA ASP A 63 -0.28 17.07 -15.27
C ASP A 63 0.68 16.01 -14.73
N LEU A 64 1.66 16.41 -13.92
CA LEU A 64 2.61 15.51 -13.29
C LEU A 64 2.03 14.77 -12.09
N VAL A 65 1.36 15.49 -11.20
CA VAL A 65 0.85 14.93 -9.93
C VAL A 65 -0.43 14.15 -10.19
N GLU A 66 -1.27 14.64 -11.10
CA GLU A 66 -2.64 14.17 -11.31
C GLU A 66 -2.99 13.94 -12.80
N PRO A 67 -2.33 12.95 -13.45
CA PRO A 67 -2.51 12.69 -14.87
C PRO A 67 -3.95 12.28 -15.21
N GLU A 68 -4.39 12.56 -16.45
CA GLU A 68 -5.73 12.13 -16.90
C GLU A 68 -5.91 10.62 -16.84
N LYS A 69 -4.85 9.88 -17.17
CA LYS A 69 -4.81 8.44 -17.03
C LYS A 69 -4.27 8.08 -15.65
N PRO A 70 -5.04 7.38 -14.79
CA PRO A 70 -4.56 6.97 -13.49
C PRO A 70 -3.30 6.10 -13.61
N PRO A 71 -2.25 6.35 -12.79
CA PRO A 71 -1.05 5.52 -12.80
C PRO A 71 -1.33 4.09 -12.32
N HIS A 72 -2.36 3.92 -11.49
CA HIS A 72 -2.94 2.66 -11.03
C HIS A 72 -4.39 2.92 -10.57
N PRO A 73 -5.24 1.89 -10.45
CA PRO A 73 -6.59 2.07 -9.89
C PRO A 73 -6.55 2.74 -8.52
N LEU A 74 -7.48 3.65 -8.25
CA LEU A 74 -7.55 4.37 -6.98
C LEU A 74 -7.78 3.37 -5.83
N GLY A 75 -6.98 3.47 -4.77
CA GLY A 75 -7.14 2.67 -3.56
C GLY A 75 -6.48 1.29 -3.57
N THR A 76 -5.86 0.88 -4.67
CA THR A 76 -5.04 -0.35 -4.72
C THR A 76 -3.68 -0.20 -4.03
N LYS A 77 -3.36 1.03 -3.63
CA LYS A 77 -2.37 1.38 -2.62
C LYS A 77 -3.06 2.17 -1.52
N ARG A 78 -2.56 2.08 -0.28
CA ARG A 78 -3.09 2.87 0.83
C ARG A 78 -2.87 4.36 0.53
N PRO A 79 -3.91 5.19 0.45
CA PRO A 79 -3.74 6.60 0.16
C PRO A 79 -3.07 7.32 1.33
N SER A 80 -2.20 8.27 1.01
CA SER A 80 -1.69 9.25 1.98
C SER A 80 -2.79 10.25 2.33
N LEU A 81 -2.86 10.64 3.60
CA LEU A 81 -3.70 11.75 4.05
C LEU A 81 -2.87 13.03 4.02
N GLU A 82 -3.46 14.10 3.54
CA GLU A 82 -2.82 15.41 3.44
C GLU A 82 -3.75 16.50 3.97
N GLN A 83 -3.16 17.67 4.24
CA GLN A 83 -3.90 18.86 4.69
C GLN A 83 -3.78 19.97 3.65
N ASP A 84 -2.55 20.31 3.29
CA ASP A 84 -2.16 21.40 2.41
C ASP A 84 -1.06 20.98 1.40
N TYR A 85 -0.87 19.68 1.20
CA TYR A 85 0.22 19.16 0.36
C TYR A 85 0.19 19.78 -1.04
N TYR A 86 -1.01 19.84 -1.63
CA TYR A 86 -1.20 20.32 -2.99
C TYR A 86 -1.04 21.85 -3.12
N GLU A 87 -1.42 22.63 -2.11
CA GLU A 87 -1.20 24.07 -2.07
C GLU A 87 0.30 24.38 -1.93
N CYS A 88 1.03 23.62 -1.11
CA CYS A 88 2.48 23.76 -1.00
C CYS A 88 3.21 23.51 -2.33
N LEU A 89 2.64 22.69 -3.22
CA LEU A 89 3.22 22.49 -4.54
C LEU A 89 3.24 23.76 -5.39
N ASP A 90 2.37 24.74 -5.16
CA ASP A 90 2.31 25.98 -5.93
C ASP A 90 3.26 27.08 -5.42
N GLU A 91 3.93 26.88 -4.29
CA GLU A 91 4.89 27.88 -3.78
C GLU A 91 6.05 28.10 -4.76
N ASP A 92 6.53 29.36 -4.87
CA ASP A 92 7.57 29.76 -5.81
C ASP A 92 8.91 29.00 -5.60
N ASN A 93 9.16 28.57 -4.37
CA ASN A 93 10.35 27.82 -3.94
C ASN A 93 10.14 26.29 -3.96
N VAL A 94 9.00 25.80 -4.45
CA VAL A 94 8.71 24.37 -4.54
C VAL A 94 8.70 23.94 -6.01
N HIS A 95 9.56 22.96 -6.30
CA HIS A 95 9.77 22.43 -7.63
C HIS A 95 9.55 20.93 -7.64
N LEU A 96 8.87 20.44 -8.67
CA LEU A 96 8.68 19.02 -8.92
C LEU A 96 9.62 18.56 -10.03
N VAL A 97 10.25 17.41 -9.84
CA VAL A 97 11.13 16.78 -10.82
C VAL A 97 10.55 15.42 -11.18
N ASP A 98 10.23 15.21 -12.45
CA ASP A 98 9.70 13.94 -12.95
C ASP A 98 10.80 12.88 -13.10
N LEU A 99 10.94 12.04 -12.08
CA LEU A 99 11.93 10.96 -12.07
C LEU A 99 11.48 9.71 -12.85
N LYS A 100 10.25 9.67 -13.37
CA LYS A 100 9.79 8.53 -14.19
C LYS A 100 10.48 8.51 -15.54
N ASN A 101 10.71 9.69 -16.12
CA ASN A 101 11.35 9.85 -17.42
C ASN A 101 12.83 10.25 -17.32
N ASN A 102 13.27 10.77 -16.18
CA ASN A 102 14.65 11.18 -15.92
C ASN A 102 15.09 10.76 -14.51
N GLY A 103 15.50 9.51 -14.36
CA GLY A 103 15.81 8.91 -13.06
C GLY A 103 16.99 9.55 -12.33
N ILE A 104 17.17 9.16 -11.06
CA ILE A 104 18.37 9.51 -10.28
C ILE A 104 19.49 8.59 -10.72
N LYS A 105 20.58 9.18 -11.20
CA LYS A 105 21.79 8.45 -11.60
C LYS A 105 22.71 8.18 -10.42
N ARG A 106 22.97 9.20 -9.59
CA ARG A 106 23.79 9.10 -8.36
C ARG A 106 23.68 10.34 -7.48
N SER A 107 24.07 10.18 -6.22
CA SER A 107 24.43 11.32 -5.36
C SER A 107 25.84 11.83 -5.70
N VAL A 108 26.01 13.14 -5.70
CA VAL A 108 27.30 13.84 -5.81
C VAL A 108 27.51 14.75 -4.60
N ALA A 109 28.70 15.33 -4.45
CA ALA A 109 29.05 16.09 -3.23
C ALA A 109 28.14 17.31 -3.01
N GLU A 110 27.68 17.93 -4.10
CA GLU A 110 26.84 19.12 -4.10
C GLU A 110 25.32 18.82 -4.18
N GLY A 111 24.91 17.56 -4.36
CA GLY A 111 23.49 17.21 -4.52
C GLY A 111 23.22 15.90 -5.27
N VAL A 112 22.25 15.90 -6.17
CA VAL A 112 21.76 14.70 -6.89
C VAL A 112 21.87 14.91 -8.40
N GLU A 113 22.53 13.97 -9.09
CA GLU A 113 22.64 13.94 -10.56
C GLU A 113 21.53 13.07 -11.16
N THR A 114 20.78 13.62 -12.12
CA THR A 114 19.78 12.91 -12.93
C THR A 114 20.41 12.30 -14.19
N GLU A 115 19.70 11.40 -14.87
CA GLU A 115 20.22 10.66 -16.04
C GLU A 115 20.64 11.56 -17.22
N ASP A 116 19.99 12.71 -17.38
CA ASP A 116 20.37 13.74 -18.35
C ASP A 116 21.66 14.52 -17.99
N GLY A 117 22.28 14.21 -16.85
CA GLY A 117 23.52 14.83 -16.37
C GLY A 117 23.33 16.17 -15.64
N ILE A 118 22.08 16.58 -15.37
CA ILE A 118 21.80 17.77 -14.56
C ILE A 118 22.08 17.46 -13.09
N VAL A 119 22.75 18.38 -12.40
CA VAL A 119 23.00 18.30 -10.95
C VAL A 119 22.06 19.26 -10.21
N HIS A 120 21.11 18.69 -9.47
CA HIS A 120 20.24 19.42 -8.57
C HIS A 120 20.94 19.59 -7.23
N LYS A 121 21.25 20.84 -6.84
CA LYS A 121 22.03 21.13 -5.63
C LYS A 121 21.14 21.14 -4.39
N PHE A 122 21.59 20.49 -3.33
CA PHE A 122 20.85 20.40 -2.07
C PHE A 122 21.81 20.43 -0.87
N ASP A 123 21.45 21.19 0.16
CA ASP A 123 22.13 21.14 1.46
C ASP A 123 21.65 19.95 2.32
N THR A 124 20.45 19.45 2.06
CA THR A 124 19.83 18.34 2.78
C THR A 124 18.99 17.50 1.83
N VAL A 125 19.12 16.18 1.94
CA VAL A 125 18.34 15.21 1.16
C VAL A 125 17.59 14.29 2.10
N VAL A 126 16.26 14.20 1.91
CA VAL A 126 15.40 13.29 2.67
C VAL A 126 15.04 12.09 1.80
N LEU A 127 15.46 10.89 2.22
CA LEU A 127 15.15 9.64 1.52
C LEU A 127 13.80 9.08 1.97
N ALA A 128 12.72 9.54 1.33
CA ALA A 128 11.35 9.06 1.56
C ALA A 128 10.95 7.93 0.60
N THR A 129 11.85 6.96 0.35
CA THR A 129 11.69 5.90 -0.67
C THR A 129 10.88 4.69 -0.21
N GLY A 130 10.30 4.72 0.99
CA GLY A 130 9.54 3.61 1.58
C GLY A 130 10.41 2.59 2.31
N TYR A 131 9.86 1.39 2.51
CA TYR A 131 10.44 0.31 3.30
C TYR A 131 10.26 -1.04 2.59
N ASP A 132 11.11 -2.02 2.91
CA ASP A 132 10.74 -3.44 2.77
C ASP A 132 9.70 -3.76 3.86
N ALA A 133 8.43 -3.51 3.54
CA ALA A 133 7.35 -3.45 4.50
C ALA A 133 6.87 -4.81 5.00
N ILE A 134 7.17 -5.91 4.28
CA ILE A 134 6.61 -7.24 4.57
C ILE A 134 7.70 -8.16 5.12
N THR A 135 8.88 -8.22 4.49
CA THR A 135 9.95 -9.15 4.87
C THR A 135 11.05 -8.51 5.70
N GLY A 136 11.25 -7.19 5.58
CA GLY A 136 12.44 -6.52 6.07
C GLY A 136 12.67 -6.67 7.58
N SER A 137 11.61 -6.51 8.38
CA SER A 137 11.70 -6.64 9.84
C SER A 137 12.06 -8.07 10.28
N PHE A 138 11.43 -9.08 9.69
CA PHE A 138 11.68 -10.49 10.03
C PHE A 138 13.05 -10.97 9.57
N THR A 139 13.44 -10.64 8.35
CA THR A 139 14.73 -11.04 7.77
C THR A 139 15.92 -10.23 8.31
N GLY A 140 15.66 -9.14 9.05
CA GLY A 140 16.66 -8.35 9.76
C GLY A 140 17.04 -8.86 11.15
N MET A 141 16.24 -9.74 11.76
CA MET A 141 16.43 -10.20 13.15
C MET A 141 17.41 -11.37 13.31
N GLY A 142 17.88 -11.99 12.23
CA GLY A 142 18.73 -13.18 12.29
C GLY A 142 17.98 -14.46 12.71
N LEU A 143 16.68 -14.54 12.40
CA LEU A 143 15.86 -15.72 12.64
C LEU A 143 16.33 -16.89 11.78
N LYS A 144 16.33 -18.09 12.37
CA LYS A 144 16.68 -19.35 11.70
C LYS A 144 15.58 -20.37 11.88
N GLU A 145 15.31 -21.16 10.84
CA GLU A 145 14.45 -22.33 10.99
C GLU A 145 15.14 -23.46 11.77
N ARG A 146 14.39 -24.52 12.05
CA ARG A 146 14.86 -25.71 12.80
C ARG A 146 16.18 -26.29 12.27
N GLN A 147 16.41 -26.28 10.96
CA GLN A 147 17.61 -26.79 10.30
C GLN A 147 18.77 -25.78 10.27
N GLY A 148 18.59 -24.59 10.86
CA GLY A 148 19.61 -23.55 10.93
C GLY A 148 19.69 -22.65 9.69
N VAL A 149 18.81 -22.83 8.70
CA VAL A 149 18.72 -21.95 7.52
C VAL A 149 18.16 -20.59 7.94
N ASP A 150 18.81 -19.52 7.46
CA ASP A 150 18.38 -18.14 7.73
C ASP A 150 17.03 -17.85 7.07
N LEU A 151 16.15 -17.13 7.77
CA LEU A 151 14.82 -16.79 7.28
C LEU A 151 14.88 -15.95 6.00
N ARG A 152 15.92 -15.12 5.82
CA ARG A 152 16.16 -14.35 4.60
C ARG A 152 16.36 -15.27 3.39
N GLU A 153 17.14 -16.33 3.56
CA GLU A 153 17.37 -17.32 2.51
C GLU A 153 16.10 -18.13 2.22
N LYS A 154 15.33 -18.47 3.28
CA LYS A 154 14.08 -19.20 3.15
C LYS A 154 13.00 -18.42 2.38
N TRP A 155 12.91 -17.11 2.58
CA TRP A 155 11.87 -16.26 1.99
C TRP A 155 12.28 -15.54 0.70
N LYS A 156 13.47 -15.83 0.16
CA LYS A 156 13.96 -15.22 -1.09
C LYS A 156 13.03 -15.41 -2.30
N GLU A 157 12.27 -16.50 -2.33
CA GLU A 157 11.31 -16.84 -3.41
C GLU A 157 9.87 -16.45 -3.05
N GLY A 158 9.67 -15.79 -1.92
CA GLY A 158 8.35 -15.38 -1.42
C GLY A 158 8.04 -15.91 -0.03
N VAL A 159 7.12 -15.21 0.63
CA VAL A 159 6.69 -15.49 2.00
C VAL A 159 5.57 -16.53 1.99
N LYS A 160 5.77 -17.65 2.70
CA LYS A 160 4.74 -18.68 2.90
C LYS A 160 4.31 -18.68 4.36
N THR A 161 3.03 -18.39 4.60
CA THR A 161 2.44 -18.36 5.94
C THR A 161 1.13 -19.11 5.98
N HIS A 162 0.74 -19.52 7.17
CA HIS A 162 -0.63 -19.93 7.47
C HIS A 162 -1.28 -18.82 8.29
N LEU A 163 -2.45 -18.37 7.82
CA LEU A 163 -3.22 -17.27 8.41
C LEU A 163 -2.45 -15.93 8.51
N GLY A 164 -1.33 -15.78 7.81
CA GLY A 164 -0.43 -14.62 7.96
C GLY A 164 0.35 -14.58 9.27
N MET A 165 0.19 -15.56 10.16
CA MET A 165 0.73 -15.51 11.54
C MET A 165 1.74 -16.60 11.87
N THR A 166 1.75 -17.72 11.15
CA THR A 166 2.69 -18.83 11.40
C THR A 166 3.32 -19.27 10.10
N ALA A 167 4.49 -19.92 10.16
CA ALA A 167 5.18 -20.40 8.96
C ALA A 167 5.84 -21.78 9.20
N PRO A 168 6.09 -22.57 8.14
CA PRO A 168 6.67 -23.90 8.28
C PRO A 168 8.11 -23.82 8.78
N SER A 169 8.57 -24.86 9.48
CA SER A 169 9.88 -24.99 10.13
C SER A 169 10.23 -23.92 11.18
N LEU A 170 9.26 -23.10 11.61
CA LEU A 170 9.39 -22.09 12.66
C LEU A 170 8.42 -22.43 13.81
N PRO A 171 8.69 -23.50 14.58
CA PRO A 171 7.78 -23.97 15.62
C PRO A 171 7.59 -22.91 16.70
N ASN A 172 6.36 -22.76 17.19
CA ASN A 172 5.96 -21.79 18.23
C ASN A 172 6.28 -20.32 17.89
N MET A 173 6.55 -19.98 16.62
CA MET A 173 6.75 -18.61 16.17
C MET A 173 5.41 -18.03 15.68
N PHE A 174 5.00 -16.91 16.27
CA PHE A 174 3.82 -16.16 15.87
C PHE A 174 4.23 -14.76 15.36
N MET A 175 3.72 -14.40 14.19
CA MET A 175 3.92 -13.11 13.54
C MET A 175 2.65 -12.30 13.68
N VAL A 176 2.73 -11.16 14.36
CA VAL A 176 1.59 -10.26 14.57
C VAL A 176 1.99 -8.85 14.16
N TYR A 177 1.09 -8.14 13.50
CA TYR A 177 1.32 -6.73 13.15
C TYR A 177 0.94 -5.78 14.29
N SER A 178 -0.09 -6.13 15.07
CA SER A 178 -0.50 -5.40 16.27
C SER A 178 -0.80 -6.38 17.42
N PRO A 179 -0.14 -6.24 18.58
CA PRO A 179 -0.38 -7.11 19.73
C PRO A 179 -1.72 -6.86 20.44
N GLN A 180 -2.46 -5.81 20.07
CA GLN A 180 -3.70 -5.38 20.74
C GLN A 180 -4.97 -5.59 19.88
N GLU A 181 -4.89 -6.41 18.83
CA GLU A 181 -5.98 -6.68 17.89
C GLU A 181 -6.38 -8.17 17.84
N VAL A 182 -7.29 -8.52 16.93
CA VAL A 182 -7.78 -9.88 16.61
C VAL A 182 -6.66 -10.92 16.50
N GLN A 183 -5.49 -10.55 15.96
CA GLN A 183 -4.33 -11.44 15.86
C GLN A 183 -3.71 -11.74 17.23
N GLY A 184 -3.63 -10.73 18.12
CA GLY A 184 -3.10 -10.88 19.47
C GLY A 184 -3.98 -11.82 20.31
N ASP A 185 -5.29 -11.62 20.28
CA ASP A 185 -6.26 -12.49 20.97
C ASP A 185 -6.17 -13.94 20.46
N LEU A 186 -6.10 -14.13 19.13
CA LEU A 186 -5.97 -15.46 18.55
C LEU A 186 -4.66 -16.14 18.97
N VAL A 187 -3.54 -15.41 19.02
CA VAL A 187 -2.26 -15.95 19.50
C VAL A 187 -2.34 -16.30 20.99
N ALA A 188 -2.97 -15.45 21.81
CA ALA A 188 -3.17 -15.71 23.23
C ALA A 188 -4.02 -16.98 23.45
N ASP A 189 -5.11 -17.14 22.71
CA ASP A 189 -5.97 -18.32 22.76
C ASP A 189 -5.24 -19.59 22.30
N MET A 190 -4.41 -19.50 21.25
CA MET A 190 -3.57 -20.62 20.81
C MET A 190 -2.58 -21.04 21.90
N ILE A 191 -1.88 -20.09 22.51
CA ILE A 191 -0.91 -20.37 23.59
C ILE A 191 -1.62 -20.96 24.81
N LYS A 192 -2.79 -20.41 25.18
CA LYS A 192 -3.60 -20.94 26.28
C LYS A 192 -4.02 -22.38 26.02
N LYS A 193 -4.51 -22.69 24.82
CA LYS A 193 -4.88 -24.05 24.43
C LYS A 193 -3.68 -24.99 24.48
N MET A 194 -2.51 -24.55 23.99
CA MET A 194 -1.28 -25.35 24.07
C MET A 194 -0.92 -25.69 25.52
N HIS A 195 -1.00 -24.71 26.41
CA HIS A 195 -0.76 -24.91 27.83
C HIS A 195 -1.77 -25.90 28.46
N ASP A 196 -3.08 -25.67 28.22
CA ASP A 196 -4.15 -26.46 28.83
C ASP A 196 -4.18 -27.92 28.33
N GLU A 197 -3.71 -28.18 27.10
CA GLU A 197 -3.66 -29.52 26.48
C GLU A 197 -2.27 -30.19 26.55
N GLY A 198 -1.27 -29.51 27.13
CA GLY A 198 0.10 -30.04 27.22
C GLY A 198 0.79 -30.18 25.85
N ILE A 199 0.48 -29.29 24.90
CA ILE A 199 1.10 -29.27 23.56
C ILE A 199 2.40 -28.47 23.65
N GLU A 200 3.54 -29.15 23.48
CA GLU A 200 4.86 -28.50 23.54
C GLU A 200 5.16 -27.63 22.31
N THR A 201 4.76 -28.09 21.13
CA THR A 201 5.08 -27.42 19.86
C THR A 201 3.94 -27.45 18.87
N ILE A 202 3.68 -26.32 18.21
CA ILE A 202 2.86 -26.23 17.01
C ILE A 202 3.66 -25.65 15.85
N GLU A 203 3.32 -26.07 14.65
CA GLU A 203 3.99 -25.64 13.43
C GLU A 203 3.01 -25.67 12.25
N ALA A 204 3.09 -24.68 11.36
CA ALA A 204 2.26 -24.63 10.17
C ALA A 204 2.67 -25.74 9.20
N ARG A 205 1.70 -26.55 8.77
CA ARG A 205 1.95 -27.60 7.77
C ARG A 205 2.13 -26.96 6.39
N PRO A 206 3.05 -27.46 5.53
CA PRO A 206 3.25 -26.92 4.19
C PRO A 206 1.95 -26.79 3.39
N GLU A 207 1.11 -27.82 3.39
CA GLU A 207 -0.17 -27.84 2.67
C GLU A 207 -1.15 -26.75 3.16
N ALA A 208 -1.10 -26.40 4.46
CA ALA A 208 -1.93 -25.36 5.03
C ALA A 208 -1.46 -23.96 4.62
N THR A 209 -0.16 -23.78 4.36
CA THR A 209 0.40 -22.54 3.82
C THR A 209 0.15 -22.38 2.33
N GLU A 210 0.21 -23.46 1.57
CA GLU A 210 -0.10 -23.46 0.14
C GLU A 210 -1.57 -23.14 -0.10
N LYS A 211 -2.47 -23.78 0.68
CA LYS A 211 -3.89 -23.44 0.64
C LYS A 211 -4.13 -21.98 0.99
N TRP A 212 -3.52 -21.48 2.07
CA TRP A 212 -3.69 -20.08 2.48
C TRP A 212 -3.22 -19.10 1.38
N ALA A 213 -2.07 -19.37 0.77
CA ALA A 213 -1.57 -18.57 -0.34
C ALA A 213 -2.53 -18.57 -1.54
N ALA A 214 -3.07 -19.75 -1.90
CA ALA A 214 -4.05 -19.88 -2.98
C ALA A 214 -5.34 -19.10 -2.67
N ASP A 215 -5.87 -19.21 -1.45
CA ASP A 215 -7.09 -18.49 -1.05
C ASP A 215 -6.89 -16.95 -1.12
N ILE A 216 -5.74 -16.44 -0.65
CA ILE A 216 -5.41 -15.00 -0.73
C ILE A 216 -5.24 -14.55 -2.19
N GLN A 217 -4.60 -15.38 -3.01
CA GLN A 217 -4.43 -15.10 -4.43
C GLN A 217 -5.79 -15.05 -5.15
N GLU A 218 -6.66 -16.03 -4.94
CA GLU A 218 -8.00 -16.08 -5.53
C GLU A 218 -8.83 -14.84 -5.14
N MET A 219 -8.76 -14.43 -3.87
CA MET A 219 -9.42 -13.20 -3.41
C MET A 219 -8.87 -11.96 -4.11
N ASN A 220 -7.54 -11.84 -4.24
CA ASN A 220 -6.90 -10.69 -4.88
C ASN A 220 -7.20 -10.62 -6.38
N GLU A 221 -7.25 -11.76 -7.08
CA GLU A 221 -7.53 -11.84 -8.52
C GLU A 221 -8.92 -11.30 -8.89
N GLN A 222 -9.87 -11.28 -7.94
CA GLN A 222 -11.21 -10.72 -8.14
C GLN A 222 -11.25 -9.19 -7.99
N THR A 223 -10.15 -8.56 -7.59
CA THR A 223 -10.05 -7.12 -7.33
C THR A 223 -9.22 -6.40 -8.39
N LEU A 224 -9.06 -5.09 -8.22
CA LEU A 224 -8.14 -4.28 -9.02
C LEU A 224 -6.70 -4.26 -8.48
N PHE A 225 -6.41 -4.88 -7.32
CA PHE A 225 -5.05 -4.94 -6.75
C PHE A 225 -3.99 -5.49 -7.71
N PRO A 226 -4.25 -6.57 -8.49
CA PRO A 226 -3.27 -7.11 -9.44
C PRO A 226 -2.87 -6.16 -10.57
N LEU A 227 -3.65 -5.10 -10.82
CA LEU A 227 -3.36 -4.09 -11.84
C LEU A 227 -2.37 -3.03 -11.37
N THR A 228 -1.80 -3.19 -10.18
CA THR A 228 -0.95 -2.20 -9.52
C THR A 228 0.41 -2.80 -9.19
N ASN A 229 1.46 -2.03 -9.43
CA ASN A 229 2.81 -2.34 -8.94
C ASN A 229 2.96 -1.86 -7.49
N SER A 230 2.28 -2.54 -6.57
CA SER A 230 2.37 -2.26 -5.13
C SER A 230 3.64 -2.82 -4.51
#